data_AF-A0A565BIQ6-F1
#
_entry.id   AF-A0A565BIQ6-F1
#
_cell.length_a   1.000
_cell.length_b   1.000
_cell.length_c   1.000
_cell.angle_alpha   90.00
_cell.angle_beta   90.00
_cell.angle_gamma   90.00
#
_symmetry.space_group_name_H-M   'P 1'
#
loop_
_entity.id
_entity.type
_entity.pdbx_description
1 polymer ?
#
loop_
_entity_poly.entity_id
_entity_poly.type
_entity_poly.pdbx_seq_one_letter_code
_entity_poly.pdbx_strand_id
1 'polypeptide(L)' 'MNQDEIQGLWDIESNNIPYGFNPSQVCAALVRFLRSMGFYGNFSIEGVVANLEPYHLTPFRQAALQRSGIPVEVLHTRK' A
#
# COMPACT_ATOMS: atom_id res chain seq x y z
N MET A 1 26.41 -7.22 -5.71
CA MET A 1 25.32 -7.38 -4.73
C MET A 1 24.04 -7.38 -5.53
N ASN A 2 23.32 -8.50 -5.56
CA ASN A 2 21.95 -8.49 -6.08
C ASN A 2 21.15 -7.56 -5.17
N GLN A 3 20.50 -6.56 -5.73
CA GLN A 3 19.57 -5.74 -4.98
C GLN A 3 18.35 -6.62 -4.73
N ASP A 4 18.24 -7.20 -3.54
CA ASP A 4 17.07 -7.98 -3.18
C ASP A 4 15.84 -7.06 -3.27
N GLU A 5 14.84 -7.51 -4.02
CA GLU A 5 13.56 -6.81 -4.14
C GLU A 5 12.70 -7.18 -2.93
N ILE A 6 12.26 -6.16 -2.18
CA ILE A 6 11.43 -6.33 -1.00
C ILE A 6 10.01 -5.91 -1.35
N GLN A 7 9.14 -6.91 -1.49
CA GLN A 7 7.73 -6.70 -1.77
C GLN A 7 6.93 -6.69 -0.46
N GLY A 8 6.09 -5.68 -0.29
CA GLY A 8 5.20 -5.52 0.86
C GLY A 8 3.76 -5.39 0.41
N LEU A 9 2.87 -6.17 1.01
CA LEU A 9 1.42 -6.04 0.83
C LEU A 9 0.86 -5.23 1.99
N TRP A 10 0.18 -4.14 1.68
CA TRP A 10 -0.46 -3.28 2.66
C TRP A 10 -1.98 -3.43 2.57
N ASP A 11 -2.57 -4.10 3.56
CA ASP A 11 -4.03 -4.10 3.74
C ASP A 11 -4.50 -2.70 4.16
N ILE A 12 -5.03 -1.95 3.19
CA ILE A 12 -5.48 -0.57 3.37
C ILE A 12 -6.79 -0.50 4.18
N GLU A 13 -7.57 -1.58 4.23
CA GLU A 13 -8.85 -1.59 4.94
C GLU A 13 -8.65 -1.66 6.45
N SER A 14 -7.82 -2.62 6.86
CA SER A 14 -7.47 -2.80 8.27
C SER A 14 -6.49 -1.72 8.76
N ASN A 15 -5.64 -1.20 7.86
CA ASN A 15 -4.61 -0.23 8.19
C ASN A 15 -4.83 1.08 7.43
N ASN A 16 -5.87 1.80 7.85
CA ASN A 16 -6.28 3.05 7.24
C ASN A 16 -5.17 4.11 7.28
N ILE A 17 -5.14 4.93 6.24
CA ILE A 17 -4.27 6.10 6.17
C ILE A 17 -4.75 7.13 7.18
N PRO A 18 -3.88 7.65 8.07
CA PRO A 18 -4.25 8.68 9.03
C PRO A 18 -4.81 9.92 8.32
N TYR A 19 -5.80 10.57 8.93
CA TYR A 19 -6.41 11.78 8.37
C TYR A 19 -5.35 12.87 8.13
N GLY A 20 -5.39 13.49 6.95
CA GLY A 20 -4.42 14.52 6.54
C GLY A 20 -3.14 13.99 5.89
N PHE A 21 -2.95 12.67 5.83
CA PHE A 21 -1.85 12.04 5.13
C PHE A 21 -2.31 11.43 3.80
N ASN A 22 -1.42 11.41 2.82
CA ASN A 22 -1.64 10.69 1.57
C ASN A 22 -0.92 9.34 1.59
N PRO A 23 -1.31 8.38 0.72
CA PRO A 23 -0.71 7.04 0.71
C PRO A 23 0.81 7.05 0.48
N SER A 24 1.33 7.96 -0.35
CA SER A 24 2.76 8.02 -0.66
C SER A 24 3.61 8.44 0.54
N GLN A 25 3.09 9.31 1.40
CA GLN A 25 3.73 9.67 2.67
C GLN A 25 3.80 8.48 3.63
N VAL A 26 2.75 7.67 3.71
CA VAL A 26 2.74 6.46 4.54
C VAL A 26 3.72 5.42 4.00
N CYS A 27 3.75 5.17 2.69
CA CYS A 27 4.74 4.29 2.07
C CYS A 27 6.18 4.76 2.32
N ALA A 28 6.46 6.06 2.18
CA ALA A 28 7.78 6.61 2.47
C ALA A 28 8.18 6.40 3.94
N ALA A 29 7.24 6.55 4.88
CA ALA A 29 7.47 6.28 6.29
C ALA A 29 7.75 4.78 6.55
N LEU A 30 6.99 3.88 5.92
CA LEU A 30 7.19 2.44 6.00
C LEU A 30 8.57 2.03 5.47
N VAL A 31 8.98 2.53 4.30
CA VAL A 31 10.31 2.25 3.73
C VAL A 31 11.43 2.73 4.66
N ARG A 32 11.29 3.92 5.25
CA ARG A 32 12.26 4.44 6.24
C ARG A 32 12.34 3.53 7.46
N PHE A 33 11.20 3.08 7.96
CA PHE A 33 11.13 2.15 9.09
C PHE A 33 11.80 0.81 8.77
N LEU A 34 11.48 0.19 7.62
CA LEU A 34 12.10 -1.07 7.20
C LEU A 34 13.62 -0.96 7.07
N ARG A 35 14.11 0.14 6.48
CA ARG A 35 15.55 0.43 6.43
C ARG A 35 16.17 0.55 7.82
N SER A 36 15.48 1.20 8.76
CA SER A 36 15.95 1.31 10.15
C SER A 36 16.04 -0.05 10.87
N MET A 37 15.26 -1.05 10.43
CA MET A 37 15.33 -2.43 10.91
C MET A 37 16.37 -3.29 10.17
N GLY A 38 17.14 -2.72 9.24
CA GLY A 38 18.20 -3.42 8.51
C GLY A 38 17.76 -4.04 7.18
N PHE A 39 16.56 -3.76 6.69
CA PHE A 39 16.12 -4.18 5.36
C PHE A 39 16.67 -3.21 4.30
N TYR A 40 17.55 -3.69 3.43
CA TYR A 40 18.16 -2.92 2.35
C TYR A 40 17.82 -3.55 1.00
N GLY A 41 17.28 -2.75 0.08
CA GLY A 41 16.79 -3.25 -1.20
C GLY A 41 15.90 -2.24 -1.91
N ASN A 42 15.39 -2.65 -3.07
CA ASN A 42 14.33 -1.92 -3.76
C ASN A 42 12.99 -2.34 -3.16
N PHE A 43 12.21 -1.36 -2.69
CA PHE A 43 10.92 -1.63 -2.07
C PHE A 43 9.80 -1.42 -3.09
N SER A 44 8.94 -2.44 -3.22
CA SER A 44 7.64 -2.32 -3.86
C SER A 44 6.58 -2.52 -2.79
N ILE A 45 5.73 -1.52 -2.55
CA ILE A 45 4.61 -1.63 -1.61
C ILE A 45 3.33 -1.51 -2.43
N GLU A 46 2.50 -2.54 -2.34
CA GLU A 46 1.23 -2.62 -3.04
C GLU A 46 0.09 -2.53 -2.03
N GLY A 47 -0.88 -1.69 -2.36
CA GLY A 47 -2.12 -1.62 -1.61
C GLY A 47 -3.02 -2.79 -1.96
N VAL A 48 -3.44 -3.56 -0.97
CA VAL A 48 -4.43 -4.63 -1.16
C VAL A 48 -5.71 -4.29 -0.41
N VAL A 49 -6.83 -4.65 -1.05
CA VAL A 49 -8.19 -4.48 -0.50
C VAL A 49 -8.85 -5.85 -0.59
N ALA A 50 -9.27 -6.40 0.56
CA ALA A 50 -9.88 -7.71 0.62
C ALA A 50 -11.36 -7.59 0.26
N ASN A 51 -11.67 -7.84 -1.01
CA ASN A 51 -13.01 -8.22 -1.45
C ASN A 51 -14.15 -7.28 -0.98
N LEU A 52 -14.13 -6.05 -1.46
CA LEU A 52 -15.33 -5.25 -1.51
C LEU A 52 -16.03 -5.52 -2.85
N GLU A 53 -17.32 -5.87 -2.80
CA GLU A 53 -18.24 -5.49 -3.87
C GLU A 53 -17.85 -4.07 -4.32
N PRO A 54 -17.74 -3.78 -5.64
CA PRO A 54 -17.02 -2.62 -6.21
C PRO A 54 -17.47 -1.21 -5.74
N TYR A 55 -18.38 -1.13 -4.77
CA TYR A 55 -19.06 0.04 -4.26
C TYR A 55 -18.62 0.53 -2.87
N HIS A 56 -17.73 -0.17 -2.16
CA HIS A 56 -17.38 0.21 -0.77
C HIS A 56 -16.06 0.97 -0.59
N LEU A 57 -15.23 1.10 -1.63
CA LEU A 57 -14.15 2.09 -1.60
C LEU A 57 -14.79 3.47 -1.81
N THR A 58 -14.77 4.31 -0.77
CA THR A 58 -15.26 5.69 -0.93
C THR A 58 -14.51 6.35 -2.10
N PRO A 59 -15.18 7.16 -2.95
CA PRO A 59 -14.53 7.82 -4.09
C PRO A 59 -13.27 8.61 -3.70
N PHE A 60 -13.24 9.15 -2.48
CA PHE A 60 -12.07 9.82 -1.91
C PHE A 60 -10.86 8.89 -1.72
N ARG A 61 -11.09 7.66 -1.26
CA ARG A 61 -10.04 6.64 -1.10
C ARG A 61 -9.50 6.17 -2.44
N GLN A 62 -10.39 5.94 -3.40
CA GLN A 62 -9.99 5.54 -4.75
C GLN A 62 -9.20 6.65 -5.46
N ALA A 63 -9.64 7.90 -5.34
CA ALA A 63 -8.92 9.06 -5.87
C ALA A 63 -7.56 9.30 -5.17
N ALA A 64 -7.47 9.07 -3.86
CA ALA A 64 -6.21 9.19 -3.12
C ALA A 64 -5.19 8.14 -3.55
N LEU A 65 -5.64 6.89 -3.76
CA LEU A 65 -4.78 5.80 -4.24
C LEU A 65 -4.31 6.05 -5.67
N GLN A 66 -5.22 6.41 -6.59
CA GLN A 66 -4.87 6.76 -7.97
C GLN A 66 -3.88 7.93 -8.06
N ARG A 67 -4.03 8.96 -7.19
CA ARG A 67 -3.11 10.11 -7.14
C ARG A 67 -1.77 9.80 -6.48
N SER A 68 -1.68 8.72 -5.70
CA SER A 68 -0.47 8.37 -4.96
C SER A 68 0.58 7.63 -5.81
N GLY A 69 0.18 7.11 -6.97
CA GLY A 69 1.05 6.31 -7.83
C GLY A 69 1.36 4.90 -7.28
N ILE A 70 0.69 4.48 -6.21
CA ILE A 70 0.81 3.13 -5.66
C ILE A 70 -0.08 2.18 -6.48
N PRO A 71 0.45 1.07 -7.01
CA PRO A 71 -0.35 0.01 -7.60
C PRO A 71 -1.28 -0.58 -6.53
N VAL A 72 -2.56 -0.66 -6.85
CA VAL A 72 -3.57 -1.29 -5.99
C VAL A 72 -4.09 -2.52 -6.72
N GLU A 73 -3.92 -3.68 -6.11
CA GLU A 73 -4.46 -4.93 -6.64
C GLU A 73 -5.72 -5.33 -5.86
N VAL A 74 -6.79 -5.62 -6.59
CA VAL A 74 -8.01 -6.19 -6.01
C VAL A 74 -7.85 -7.71 -5.98
N LEU A 75 -7.52 -8.23 -4.80
CA LEU A 75 -7.41 -9.66 -4.59
C LEU A 75 -8.83 -10.27 -4.61
N HIS A 76 -9.19 -10.87 -5.74
CA HIS A 76 -10.41 -11.65 -5.87
C HIS A 76 -10.20 -13.00 -5.16
N THR A 77 -10.57 -13.09 -3.89
CA THR A 77 -10.64 -14.38 -3.22
C THR A 77 -11.77 -15.19 -3.87
N ARG A 78 -11.43 -16.21 -4.66
CA ARG A 78 -12.41 -17.22 -5.09
C ARG A 78 -13.00 -17.85 -3.83
N LYS A 79 -14.31 -17.72 -3.65
CA LYS A 79 -15.10 -18.50 -2.70
C LYS A 79 -15.14 -19.96 -3.12
#